data_AF-A0A533WYK3-F1
#
_entry.id   AF-A0A533WYK3-F1
#
_cell.length_a   1.000
_cell.length_b   1.000
_cell.length_c   1.000
_cell.angle_alpha   90.00
_cell.angle_beta   90.00
_cell.angle_gamma   90.00
#
_symmetry.space_group_name_H-M   'P 1'
#
loop_
_entity.id
_entity.type
_entity.pdbx_description
1 polymer ?
#
loop_
_entity_poly.entity_id
_entity_poly.type
_entity_poly.pdbx_seq_one_letter_code
_entity_poly.pdbx_strand_id
1 'polypeptide(L)'
;MRRTDRFRLGWILVHSPKCADPKVSIADELRSRARKPNPIWHWRLANPMKEGGPYSVLFAYKGKVFANAVAWVTRDVREDMKRRGFLFAFRLTAVGFPRRPVSLLELNLGRRARRHHSLIRLDEETLKKYHELGS
;
A
#
# COMPACT_ATOMS: atom_id res chain seq x y z
N MET A 1 24.34 -8.07 2.80
CA MET A 1 23.71 -8.06 1.46
C MET A 1 22.22 -8.34 1.62
N ARG A 2 21.38 -7.65 0.84
CA ARG A 2 20.03 -7.18 1.20
C ARG A 2 18.94 -8.26 1.07
N ARG A 3 18.00 -8.29 2.02
CA ARG A 3 16.82 -9.19 2.04
C ARG A 3 15.70 -8.77 1.05
N THR A 4 15.94 -7.78 0.19
CA THR A 4 14.92 -7.17 -0.69
C THR A 4 14.73 -7.91 -2.02
N ASP A 5 15.61 -8.84 -2.39
CA ASP A 5 15.57 -9.55 -3.69
C ASP A 5 14.45 -10.60 -3.84
N ARG A 6 13.63 -10.85 -2.82
CA ARG A 6 12.62 -11.93 -2.86
C ARG A 6 11.24 -11.52 -3.35
N PHE A 7 10.93 -10.23 -3.46
CA PHE A 7 9.58 -9.77 -3.76
C PHE A 7 9.54 -8.91 -5.02
N ARG A 8 8.53 -9.15 -5.86
CA ARG A 8 8.29 -8.32 -7.04
C ARG A 8 7.92 -6.91 -6.58
N LEU A 9 8.32 -5.89 -7.34
CA LEU A 9 7.89 -4.52 -7.06
C LEU A 9 6.39 -4.39 -7.29
N GLY A 10 5.69 -3.87 -6.28
CA GLY A 10 4.25 -3.61 -6.32
C GLY A 10 3.96 -2.11 -6.47
N TRP A 11 3.31 -1.54 -5.46
CA TRP A 11 2.75 -0.20 -5.52
C TRP A 11 2.87 0.57 -4.20
N ILE A 12 2.88 1.89 -4.31
CA ILE A 12 2.46 2.79 -3.24
C ILE A 12 0.94 2.94 -3.35
N LEU A 13 0.24 2.46 -2.35
CA LEU A 13 -1.21 2.58 -2.16
C LEU A 13 -1.51 3.94 -1.55
N VAL A 14 -1.87 4.91 -2.39
CA VAL A 14 -2.15 6.30 -1.96
C VAL A 14 -3.62 6.43 -1.63
N HIS A 15 -3.93 6.45 -0.34
CA HIS A 15 -5.29 6.63 0.13
C HIS A 15 -5.76 8.07 -0.06
N SER A 16 -6.93 8.21 -0.68
CA SER A 16 -7.60 9.49 -0.86
C SER A 16 -8.50 9.80 0.35
N PRO A 17 -8.48 11.04 0.88
CA PRO A 17 -9.46 11.49 1.87
C PRO A 17 -10.92 11.36 1.40
N LYS A 18 -11.17 11.35 0.09
CA LYS A 18 -12.52 11.16 -0.48
C LYS A 18 -13.05 9.74 -0.34
N CYS A 19 -12.16 8.77 -0.10
CA CYS A 19 -12.50 7.34 -0.03
C CYS A 19 -12.21 6.72 1.33
N ALA A 20 -11.55 7.45 2.23
CA ALA A 20 -11.32 7.06 3.61
C ALA A 20 -12.39 7.71 4.50
N ASP A 21 -12.89 6.99 5.50
CA ASP A 21 -13.79 7.57 6.50
C ASP A 21 -12.99 8.60 7.33
N PRO A 22 -13.39 9.88 7.36
CA PRO A 22 -12.66 10.91 8.10
C PRO A 22 -12.61 10.65 9.62
N LYS A 23 -13.52 9.83 10.15
CA LYS A 23 -13.55 9.43 11.57
C LYS A 23 -12.62 8.27 11.88
N VAL A 24 -12.12 7.57 10.85
CA VAL A 24 -11.27 6.38 11.01
C VAL A 24 -9.85 6.70 10.55
N SER A 25 -8.92 6.66 11.49
CA SER A 25 -7.50 6.68 11.18
C SER A 25 -7.13 5.43 10.37
N ILE A 26 -6.77 5.63 9.10
CA ILE A 26 -6.41 4.52 8.20
C ILE A 26 -5.18 3.75 8.68
N ALA A 27 -4.29 4.42 9.41
CA ALA A 27 -3.15 3.77 10.05
C ALA A 27 -3.61 2.83 11.18
N ASP A 28 -4.60 3.26 11.98
CA ASP A 28 -5.15 2.42 13.06
C ASP A 28 -6.01 1.28 12.53
N GLU A 29 -6.73 1.51 11.44
CA GLU A 29 -7.43 0.44 10.72
C GLU A 29 -6.44 -0.63 10.22
N LEU A 30 -5.34 -0.20 9.58
CA LEU A 30 -4.31 -1.12 9.12
C LEU A 30 -3.65 -1.85 10.29
N ARG A 31 -3.33 -1.17 11.39
CA ARG A 31 -2.79 -1.79 12.62
C ARG A 31 -3.73 -2.84 13.19
N SER A 32 -5.02 -2.51 13.29
CA SER A 32 -6.05 -3.42 13.79
C SER A 32 -6.15 -4.67 12.91
N ARG A 33 -6.15 -4.50 11.57
CA ARG A 33 -6.16 -5.62 10.63
C ARG A 33 -4.88 -6.44 10.68
N ALA A 34 -3.72 -5.80 10.80
CA ALA A 34 -2.42 -6.49 10.85
C ALA A 34 -2.28 -7.47 12.02
N ARG A 35 -3.09 -7.34 13.08
CA ARG A 35 -3.15 -8.30 14.19
C ARG A 35 -3.86 -9.61 13.83
N LYS A 36 -4.63 -9.64 12.74
CA LYS A 36 -5.33 -10.84 12.26
C LYS A 36 -4.41 -11.63 11.34
N PRO A 37 -4.55 -12.96 11.26
CA PRO A 37 -3.85 -13.74 10.25
C PRO A 37 -4.34 -13.36 8.85
N ASN A 38 -3.40 -13.20 7.90
CA ASN A 38 -3.67 -12.92 6.49
C ASN A 38 -4.68 -11.77 6.23
N PRO A 39 -4.43 -10.56 6.75
CA PRO A 39 -5.37 -9.45 6.63
C PRO A 39 -5.64 -9.09 5.17
N ILE A 40 -6.92 -8.86 4.88
CA ILE A 40 -7.39 -8.45 3.56
C ILE A 40 -7.59 -6.93 3.54
N TRP A 41 -6.96 -6.28 2.56
CA TRP A 41 -7.08 -4.86 2.30
C TRP A 41 -7.78 -4.63 0.95
N HIS A 42 -9.09 -4.33 1.02
CA HIS A 42 -9.90 -4.08 -0.16
C HIS A 42 -9.54 -2.74 -0.81
N TRP A 43 -9.57 -2.70 -2.15
CA TRP A 43 -9.22 -1.50 -2.89
C TRP A 43 -10.20 -1.24 -4.05
N ARG A 44 -10.47 0.05 -4.31
CA ARG A 44 -11.47 0.49 -5.31
C ARG A 44 -10.87 1.15 -6.55
N LEU A 45 -9.73 1.82 -6.42
CA LEU A 45 -9.23 2.75 -7.43
C LEU A 45 -8.10 2.14 -8.27
N ALA A 46 -8.11 2.36 -9.58
CA ALA A 46 -7.15 1.85 -10.58
C ALA A 46 -6.97 0.31 -10.60
N ASN A 47 -6.95 -0.31 -11.78
CA ASN A 47 -6.75 -1.75 -11.89
C ASN A 47 -5.29 -2.14 -11.58
N PRO A 48 -5.04 -3.13 -10.69
CA PRO A 48 -3.71 -3.66 -10.47
C PRO A 48 -3.31 -4.51 -11.69
N MET A 49 -2.02 -4.46 -12.02
CA MET A 49 -1.49 -4.98 -13.29
C MET A 49 -1.64 -6.51 -13.45
N LYS A 50 -1.61 -7.29 -12.35
CA LYS A 50 -1.72 -8.76 -12.38
C LYS A 50 -2.13 -9.32 -11.00
N GLU A 51 -2.93 -10.38 -11.02
CA GLU A 51 -3.26 -11.15 -9.81
C GLU A 51 -2.05 -11.98 -9.32
N GLY A 52 -2.03 -12.32 -8.04
CA GLY A 52 -0.96 -13.09 -7.40
C GLY A 52 0.01 -12.24 -6.59
N GLY A 53 1.22 -12.74 -6.35
CA GLY A 53 2.22 -12.10 -5.51
C GLY A 53 3.44 -13.01 -5.34
N PRO A 54 4.31 -12.76 -4.37
CA PRO A 54 4.34 -11.60 -3.47
C PRO A 54 4.80 -10.31 -4.16
N TYR A 55 4.21 -9.19 -3.74
CA TYR A 55 4.59 -7.84 -4.13
C TYR A 55 4.97 -6.98 -2.91
N SER A 56 6.02 -6.17 -3.03
CA SER A 56 6.32 -5.12 -2.05
C SER A 56 5.33 -3.96 -2.23
N VAL A 57 4.64 -3.57 -1.15
CA VAL A 57 3.69 -2.46 -1.15
C VAL A 57 3.98 -1.47 -0.03
N LEU A 58 3.76 -0.19 -0.32
CA LEU A 58 3.83 0.91 0.65
C LEU A 58 2.44 1.53 0.80
N PHE A 59 2.06 1.92 2.01
CA PHE A 59 0.79 2.61 2.27
C PHE A 59 1.04 4.08 2.52
N ALA A 60 0.37 4.94 1.76
CA ALA A 60 0.49 6.38 1.88
C ALA A 60 -0.87 7.04 2.16
N TYR A 61 -0.83 8.11 2.94
CA TYR A 61 -1.98 8.97 3.21
C TYR A 61 -1.50 10.40 3.47
N LYS A 62 -2.23 11.40 2.97
CA LYS A 62 -1.87 12.83 3.09
C LYS A 62 -0.40 13.13 2.72
N GLY A 63 0.08 12.51 1.64
CA GLY A 63 1.44 12.74 1.14
C GLY A 63 2.55 12.03 1.91
N LYS A 64 2.24 11.17 2.88
CA LYS A 64 3.23 10.44 3.69
C LYS A 64 3.00 8.94 3.65
N VAL A 65 4.08 8.17 3.49
CA VAL A 65 4.09 6.71 3.67
C VAL A 65 4.13 6.41 5.15
N PHE A 66 3.15 5.64 5.64
CA PHE A 66 3.00 5.31 7.05
C PHE A 66 3.14 3.82 7.36
N ALA A 67 3.18 2.95 6.34
CA ALA A 67 3.37 1.51 6.53
C ALA A 67 3.93 0.86 5.26
N ASN A 68 4.48 -0.34 5.43
CA ASN A 68 4.92 -1.23 4.36
C ASN A 68 4.35 -2.63 4.58
N ALA A 69 4.20 -3.41 3.52
CA ALA A 69 3.82 -4.82 3.62
C ALA A 69 4.28 -5.62 2.41
N VAL A 70 4.13 -6.94 2.50
CA VAL A 70 4.14 -7.85 1.36
C VAL A 70 2.71 -8.23 1.04
N ALA A 71 2.31 -8.12 -0.23
CA ALA A 71 0.94 -8.34 -0.67
C ALA A 71 0.80 -9.41 -1.76
N TRP A 72 -0.29 -10.16 -1.70
CA TRP A 72 -0.84 -10.91 -2.83
C TRP A 72 -2.13 -10.23 -3.28
N VAL A 73 -2.20 -9.88 -4.55
CA VAL A 73 -3.40 -9.33 -5.18
C VAL A 73 -4.35 -10.49 -5.46
N THR A 74 -5.62 -10.32 -5.12
CA THR A 74 -6.70 -11.25 -5.49
C THR A 74 -7.91 -10.48 -6.00
N ARG A 75 -8.58 -11.05 -7.00
CA ARG A 75 -9.88 -10.61 -7.51
C ARG A 75 -11.04 -11.41 -6.91
N ASP A 76 -10.73 -12.43 -6.12
CA ASP A 76 -11.71 -13.17 -5.33
C ASP A 76 -12.18 -12.32 -4.14
N VAL A 77 -13.04 -11.37 -4.47
CA VAL A 77 -13.68 -10.44 -3.54
C VAL A 77 -15.12 -10.87 -3.36
N ARG A 78 -15.60 -10.88 -2.11
CA ARG A 78 -16.99 -11.23 -1.80
C ARG A 78 -17.99 -10.32 -2.53
N GLU A 79 -19.14 -10.86 -2.90
CA GLU A 79 -20.17 -10.13 -3.67
C GLU A 79 -20.67 -8.85 -3.00
N ASP A 80 -20.81 -8.83 -1.68
CA ASP A 80 -21.17 -7.63 -0.92
C ASP A 80 -20.13 -6.51 -1.06
N MET A 81 -18.85 -6.88 -1.11
CA MET A 81 -17.74 -5.94 -1.32
C MET A 81 -17.67 -5.47 -2.77
N LYS A 82 -17.96 -6.34 -3.75
CA LYS A 82 -18.11 -5.94 -5.16
C LYS A 82 -19.24 -4.92 -5.35
N ARG A 83 -20.40 -5.14 -4.72
CA ARG A 83 -21.53 -4.18 -4.72
C ARG A 83 -21.14 -2.82 -4.11
N ARG A 84 -20.17 -2.80 -3.20
CA ARG A 84 -19.58 -1.58 -2.61
C ARG A 84 -18.45 -0.98 -3.45
N GLY A 85 -18.21 -1.48 -4.67
CA GLY A 85 -17.24 -0.95 -5.62
C GLY A 85 -15.80 -1.44 -5.41
N PHE A 86 -15.57 -2.48 -4.60
CA PHE A 86 -14.23 -3.09 -4.44
C PHE A 86 -14.05 -4.21 -5.45
N LEU A 87 -13.15 -4.03 -6.41
CA LEU A 87 -12.92 -5.00 -7.50
C LEU A 87 -11.76 -5.96 -7.22
N PHE A 88 -10.91 -5.64 -6.24
CA PHE A 88 -9.78 -6.46 -5.84
C PHE A 88 -9.39 -6.18 -4.39
N ALA A 89 -8.57 -7.07 -3.84
CA ALA A 89 -8.01 -6.93 -2.51
C ALA A 89 -6.54 -7.35 -2.48
N PHE A 90 -5.84 -6.82 -1.48
CA PHE A 90 -4.48 -7.23 -1.14
C PHE A 90 -4.53 -8.09 0.12
N ARG A 91 -4.13 -9.35 0.02
CA ARG A 91 -3.83 -10.18 1.18
C ARG A 91 -2.43 -9.81 1.66
N LEU A 92 -2.34 -9.20 2.84
CA LEU A 92 -1.08 -8.68 3.36
C LEU A 92 -0.40 -9.67 4.29
N THR A 93 0.92 -9.60 4.32
CA THR A 93 1.79 -10.25 5.30
C THR A 93 2.95 -9.31 5.61
N ALA A 94 3.71 -9.60 6.69
CA ALA A 94 4.88 -8.80 7.07
C ALA A 94 4.59 -7.28 7.12
N VAL A 95 3.44 -6.91 7.68
CA VAL A 95 3.04 -5.51 7.80
C VAL A 95 3.97 -4.83 8.81
N GLY A 96 4.65 -3.78 8.35
CA GLY A 96 5.57 -2.98 9.15
C GLY A 96 5.13 -1.52 9.20
N PHE A 97 5.55 -0.83 10.26
CA PHE A 97 5.36 0.59 10.44
C PHE A 97 6.73 1.22 10.69
N PRO A 98 7.16 2.22 9.89
CA PRO A 98 8.40 2.92 10.12
C PRO A 98 8.32 3.73 11.41
N ARG A 99 9.49 4.05 12.01
CA ARG A 99 9.55 4.88 13.22
C ARG A 99 8.94 6.26 13.00
N ARG A 100 9.09 6.82 11.79
CA ARG A 100 8.50 8.09 11.37
C ARG A 100 7.89 7.93 9.97
N PRO A 101 6.72 8.55 9.70
CA PRO A 101 6.17 8.56 8.35
C PRO A 101 7.10 9.26 7.36
N VAL A 102 7.31 8.67 6.18
CA VAL A 102 8.24 9.17 5.15
C VAL A 102 7.47 10.00 4.12
N SER A 103 7.94 11.20 3.76
CA SER A 103 7.24 12.04 2.77
C SER A 103 7.36 11.46 1.37
N LEU A 104 6.26 11.45 0.60
CA LEU A 104 6.28 11.07 -0.82
C LEU A 104 7.19 12.00 -1.65
N LEU A 105 7.41 13.24 -1.19
CA LEU A 105 8.33 14.19 -1.84
C LEU A 105 9.80 13.77 -1.68
N GLU A 106 10.13 13.07 -0.58
CA GLU A 106 11.48 12.60 -0.32
C GLU A 106 11.82 11.33 -1.12
N LEU A 107 10.80 10.59 -1.59
CA LEU A 107 10.94 9.32 -2.30
C LEU A 107 11.27 9.44 -3.81
N ASN A 108 11.73 10.60 -4.29
CA ASN A 108 12.12 10.81 -5.70
C ASN A 108 11.06 10.42 -6.75
N LEU A 109 9.77 10.43 -6.38
CA LEU A 109 8.68 10.03 -7.29
C LEU A 109 8.47 10.99 -8.48
N GLY A 110 9.18 12.13 -8.50
CA GLY A 110 9.07 13.15 -9.53
C GLY A 110 7.65 13.73 -9.60
N ARG A 111 7.13 13.93 -10.82
CA ARG A 111 5.76 14.41 -11.04
C ARG A 111 4.69 13.44 -10.53
N ARG A 112 5.01 12.15 -10.30
CA ARG A 112 4.08 11.11 -9.82
C ARG A 112 3.57 11.38 -8.40
N ALA A 113 4.34 12.07 -7.56
CA ALA A 113 3.92 12.41 -6.19
C ALA A 113 2.77 13.45 -6.13
N ARG A 114 2.64 14.33 -7.14
CA ARG A 114 1.82 15.54 -7.01
C ARG A 114 0.35 15.37 -7.40
N ARG A 115 -0.05 14.29 -8.10
CA ARG A 115 -1.41 14.15 -8.68
C ARG A 115 -2.03 12.75 -8.60
N HIS A 116 -1.42 11.79 -7.91
CA HIS A 116 -1.94 10.42 -7.89
C HIS A 116 -2.90 10.18 -6.72
N HIS A 117 -4.14 9.81 -7.05
CA HIS A 117 -5.21 9.51 -6.10
C HIS A 117 -5.44 8.02 -5.87
N SER A 118 -4.49 7.15 -6.24
CA SER A 118 -4.74 5.70 -6.25
C SER A 118 -3.48 4.86 -6.09
N LEU A 119 -2.81 4.48 -7.17
CA LEU A 119 -1.67 3.58 -7.18
C LEU A 119 -0.50 4.26 -7.86
N ILE A 120 0.67 4.23 -7.23
CA ILE A 120 1.94 4.61 -7.86
C ILE A 120 2.77 3.35 -7.97
N ARG A 121 3.27 3.02 -9.16
CA ARG A 121 4.16 1.87 -9.34
C ARG A 121 5.45 2.09 -8.56
N LEU A 122 5.84 1.11 -7.75
CA LEU A 122 7.11 1.10 -7.05
C LEU A 122 8.24 0.75 -8.03
N ASP A 123 9.34 1.49 -7.92
CA ASP A 123 10.63 1.16 -8.50
C ASP A 123 11.65 0.88 -7.39
N GLU A 124 12.77 0.26 -7.75
CA GLU A 124 13.80 -0.17 -6.78
C GLU A 124 14.42 1.02 -6.04
N GLU A 125 14.64 2.13 -6.74
CA GLU A 125 15.21 3.34 -6.16
C GLU A 125 14.29 3.92 -5.09
N THR A 126 12.98 4.03 -5.39
CA THR A 126 11.95 4.46 -4.44
C THR A 126 11.93 3.57 -3.20
N LEU A 127 11.95 2.24 -3.39
CA LEU A 127 11.89 1.30 -2.27
C LEU A 127 13.14 1.37 -1.41
N LYS A 128 14.33 1.44 -2.03
CA LYS A 128 15.60 1.61 -1.33
C LYS A 128 15.60 2.88 -0.49
N LYS A 129 15.19 4.01 -1.08
CA LYS A 129 15.13 5.30 -0.39
C LYS A 129 14.13 5.31 0.76
N TYR A 130 12.99 4.64 0.61
CA TYR A 130 12.04 4.45 1.70
C TYR A 130 12.68 3.73 2.90
N HIS A 131 13.45 2.66 2.67
CA HIS A 131 14.10 1.93 3.75
C HIS A 131 15.21 2.74 4.43
N GLU A 132 15.93 3.58 3.69
CA GLU A 132 16.94 4.49 4.23
C GLU A 132 16.32 5.57 5.14
N LEU A 133 15.15 6.10 4.76
CA LEU A 133 14.45 7.16 5.51
C LEU A 133 13.55 6.65 6.65
N GLY A 134 13.07 5.40 6.55
CA GLY A 134 12.10 4.81 7.48
C GLY A 134 12.71 3.99 8.63
N SER A 135 14.02 3.72 8.58
CA SER A 135 14.81 3.06 9.66
C SER A 135 15.01 3.99 10.86
#